data_AF-A0A9P5QPS2-F1
#
_entry.id   AF-A0A9P5QPS2-F1
#
_cell.length_a   1.000
_cell.length_b   1.000
_cell.length_c   1.000
_cell.angle_alpha   90.00
_cell.angle_beta   90.00
_cell.angle_gamma   90.00
#
_symmetry.space_group_name_H-M   'P 1'
#
loop_
_entity.id
_entity.type
_entity.pdbx_description
1 polymer ?
#
loop_
_entity_poly.entity_id
_entity_poly.type
_entity_poly.pdbx_seq_one_letter_code
_entity_poly.pdbx_strand_id
1 'polypeptide(L)'
;VDFVDVEFGGIAEEREIPGQLDAAAAPLTGLEVPKLRRSESRAFLSEDGLPQQIEYFLASDPSAVVEHTKTVLYLLDDDIANIREGELRIHRLRRDDGISSIRSIQTLEIELAEIMKGSFDHFMQKEIYEQPESVVNTMRGRVNFDSHKITLGGLKTYLPTIRRCRRIVFIACGTSYHSALA
;
A
#
# COMPACT_ATOMS: atom_id res chain seq x y z
N VAL A 1 18.55 4.91 0.33
CA VAL A 1 18.66 4.03 1.50
C VAL A 1 17.70 2.86 1.36
N ASP A 2 18.06 1.71 0.83
CA ASP A 2 19.07 1.31 -0.16
C ASP A 2 18.58 -0.04 -0.73
N PHE A 3 18.94 -0.30 -1.98
CA PHE A 3 18.54 -1.42 -2.82
C PHE A 3 19.21 -2.73 -2.40
N VAL A 4 18.56 -3.89 -2.63
CA VAL A 4 19.22 -5.10 -3.14
C VAL A 4 18.19 -5.91 -3.96
N ASP A 5 18.58 -6.23 -5.19
CA ASP A 5 17.88 -7.00 -6.22
C ASP A 5 17.97 -8.52 -5.99
N VAL A 6 17.18 -9.32 -6.72
CA VAL A 6 17.57 -10.57 -7.44
C VAL A 6 16.34 -11.42 -7.81
N GLU A 7 16.19 -11.62 -9.11
CA GLU A 7 15.21 -12.46 -9.82
C GLU A 7 15.46 -13.98 -9.69
N PHE A 8 14.41 -14.78 -9.95
CA PHE A 8 14.40 -16.25 -9.90
C PHE A 8 14.14 -16.89 -11.27
N GLY A 9 14.74 -18.05 -11.54
CA GLY A 9 14.44 -18.89 -12.70
C GLY A 9 13.89 -20.28 -12.34
N GLY A 10 12.64 -20.55 -12.76
CA GLY A 10 12.27 -21.69 -13.63
C GLY A 10 12.25 -23.16 -13.12
N ILE A 11 11.05 -23.62 -12.75
CA ILE A 11 10.29 -24.85 -13.20
C ILE A 11 10.90 -26.28 -13.13
N ALA A 12 10.17 -27.13 -12.37
CA ALA A 12 9.80 -28.56 -12.48
C ALA A 12 10.72 -29.76 -12.08
N GLU A 13 10.17 -30.49 -11.08
CA GLU A 13 9.89 -31.95 -10.94
C GLU A 13 10.99 -33.04 -10.67
N GLU A 14 10.88 -33.59 -9.45
CA GLU A 14 10.92 -34.99 -8.95
C GLU A 14 11.88 -36.08 -9.52
N ARG A 15 12.74 -36.68 -8.65
CA ARG A 15 12.58 -38.03 -8.04
C ARG A 15 13.82 -38.56 -7.26
N GLU A 16 13.51 -39.37 -6.24
CA GLU A 16 14.22 -40.47 -5.50
C GLU A 16 15.75 -40.73 -5.60
N ILE A 17 16.32 -41.18 -4.46
CA ILE A 17 17.68 -41.73 -4.22
C ILE A 17 17.48 -43.25 -3.91
N PRO A 18 18.30 -44.26 -4.34
CA PRO A 18 19.74 -44.36 -4.01
C PRO A 18 20.68 -45.19 -4.94
N GLY A 19 22.01 -45.01 -4.79
CA GLY A 19 23.02 -46.00 -5.23
C GLY A 19 24.40 -45.42 -5.56
N GLN A 20 25.45 -46.18 -5.23
CA GLN A 20 26.86 -45.79 -5.08
C GLN A 20 27.74 -45.81 -6.36
N LEU A 21 28.84 -45.01 -6.29
CA LEU A 21 30.20 -45.17 -6.87
C LEU A 21 30.40 -45.03 -8.40
N ASP A 22 31.09 -43.97 -8.84
CA ASP A 22 32.49 -44.05 -9.34
C ASP A 22 33.04 -42.67 -9.77
N ALA A 23 34.38 -42.54 -9.73
CA ALA A 23 35.14 -41.31 -9.91
C ALA A 23 35.45 -40.99 -11.39
N ALA A 24 35.18 -39.74 -11.83
CA ALA A 24 35.95 -39.02 -12.87
C ALA A 24 35.51 -37.55 -13.04
N ALA A 25 36.49 -36.63 -12.92
CA ALA A 25 36.68 -35.34 -13.59
C ALA A 25 35.58 -34.23 -13.69
N ALA A 26 35.93 -33.05 -13.14
CA ALA A 26 35.55 -31.65 -13.46
C ALA A 26 34.20 -31.07 -12.95
N PRO A 27 34.01 -29.73 -12.88
CA PRO A 27 34.87 -28.63 -12.42
C PRO A 27 34.27 -27.88 -11.19
N LEU A 28 35.01 -26.91 -10.64
CA LEU A 28 34.61 -26.04 -9.53
C LEU A 28 33.43 -25.11 -9.91
N THR A 29 32.19 -25.46 -9.62
CA THR A 29 31.07 -24.49 -9.58
C THR A 29 29.97 -24.96 -8.62
N GLY A 30 29.81 -24.27 -7.49
CA GLY A 30 28.73 -24.54 -6.53
C GLY A 30 28.59 -23.39 -5.54
N LEU A 31 27.97 -22.29 -5.98
CA LEU A 31 27.33 -21.34 -5.07
C LEU A 31 25.83 -21.69 -5.07
N GLU A 32 25.37 -22.32 -3.99
CA GLU A 32 23.93 -22.54 -3.76
C GLU A 32 23.23 -21.19 -3.60
N VAL A 33 22.25 -20.91 -4.46
CA VAL A 33 21.34 -19.76 -4.29
C VAL A 33 20.34 -20.11 -3.17
N PRO A 34 20.21 -19.30 -2.11
CA PRO A 34 19.31 -19.62 -1.00
C PRO A 34 17.84 -19.63 -1.46
N LYS A 35 17.12 -20.73 -1.22
CA LYS A 35 15.65 -20.78 -1.37
C LYS A 35 15.02 -19.76 -0.44
N LEU A 36 14.23 -18.84 -0.98
CA LEU A 36 13.47 -17.85 -0.21
C LEU A 36 12.52 -18.58 0.74
N ARG A 37 12.76 -18.47 2.06
CA ARG A 37 11.89 -19.08 3.07
C ARG A 37 10.58 -18.32 3.15
N ARG A 38 9.50 -18.92 2.65
CA ARG A 38 8.13 -18.44 2.87
C ARG A 38 7.66 -18.93 4.24
N SER A 39 7.19 -18.01 5.08
CA SER A 39 6.69 -18.32 6.42
C SER A 39 5.16 -18.32 6.44
N GLU A 40 4.56 -19.39 6.96
CA GLU A 40 3.12 -19.53 7.10
C GLU A 40 2.56 -18.58 8.17
N SER A 41 1.50 -17.85 7.84
CA SER A 41 0.93 -16.86 8.75
C SER A 41 -0.02 -17.50 9.75
N ARG A 42 0.18 -17.25 11.04
CA ARG A 42 -0.79 -17.63 12.09
C ARG A 42 -1.79 -16.52 12.42
N ALA A 43 -1.58 -15.32 11.87
CA ALA A 43 -2.41 -14.13 12.08
C ALA A 43 -3.63 -14.08 11.15
N PHE A 44 -3.56 -14.74 10.00
CA PHE A 44 -4.64 -14.82 9.02
C PHE A 44 -4.99 -16.30 8.81
N LEU A 45 -5.88 -16.81 9.66
CA LEU A 45 -6.46 -18.14 9.47
C LEU A 45 -7.54 -18.03 8.39
N SER A 46 -7.51 -18.94 7.42
CA SER A 46 -8.64 -19.17 6.52
C SER A 46 -9.87 -19.63 7.32
N GLU A 47 -11.09 -19.47 6.78
CA GLU A 47 -12.32 -19.97 7.43
C GLU A 47 -12.25 -21.49 7.73
N ASP A 48 -11.40 -22.21 6.98
CA ASP A 48 -11.14 -23.65 7.11
C ASP A 48 -10.04 -23.99 8.15
N GLY A 49 -9.45 -23.00 8.82
CA GLY A 49 -8.44 -23.21 9.88
C GLY A 49 -7.06 -23.68 9.38
N LEU A 50 -6.83 -23.67 8.06
CA LEU A 50 -5.55 -24.04 7.46
C LEU A 50 -4.62 -22.82 7.36
N PRO A 51 -3.32 -22.96 7.71
CA PRO A 51 -2.34 -21.89 7.56
C PRO A 51 -2.17 -21.55 6.07
N GLN A 52 -2.39 -20.29 5.71
CA GLN A 52 -2.21 -19.82 4.34
C GLN A 52 -0.83 -19.17 4.19
N GLN A 53 -0.20 -19.36 3.02
CA GLN A 53 0.99 -18.61 2.66
C GLN A 53 0.63 -17.13 2.57
N ILE A 54 1.39 -16.28 3.27
CA ILE A 54 1.21 -14.83 3.27
C ILE A 54 2.45 -14.15 2.71
N GLU A 55 2.23 -13.05 2.02
CA GLU A 55 3.27 -12.15 1.56
C GLU A 55 2.98 -10.76 2.15
N TYR A 56 4.02 -10.13 2.70
CA TYR A 56 3.93 -8.78 3.24
C TYR A 56 4.73 -7.84 2.35
N PHE A 57 4.08 -6.77 1.90
CA PHE A 57 4.72 -5.70 1.13
C PHE A 57 4.88 -4.48 2.03
N LEU A 58 6.11 -3.95 2.11
CA LEU A 58 6.40 -2.71 2.81
C LEU A 58 6.69 -1.64 1.77
N ALA A 59 5.92 -0.56 1.80
CA ALA A 59 6.10 0.56 0.89
C ALA A 59 5.84 1.87 1.63
N SER A 60 6.51 2.93 1.17
CA SER A 60 6.23 4.29 1.64
C SER A 60 4.95 4.88 1.03
N ASP A 61 4.51 4.34 -0.12
CA ASP A 61 3.36 4.81 -0.87
C ASP A 61 2.49 3.62 -1.31
N PRO A 62 1.15 3.69 -1.14
CA PRO A 62 0.22 2.64 -1.58
C PRO A 62 0.29 2.29 -3.06
N SER A 63 0.65 3.24 -3.93
CA SER A 63 0.74 3.03 -5.39
C SER A 63 1.74 1.95 -5.78
N ALA A 64 2.76 1.70 -4.97
CA ALA A 64 3.74 0.63 -5.20
C ALA A 64 3.20 -0.77 -4.89
N VAL A 65 2.10 -0.88 -4.13
CA VAL A 65 1.55 -2.15 -3.62
C VAL A 65 0.20 -2.48 -4.22
N VAL A 66 -0.50 -1.50 -4.80
CA VAL A 66 -1.87 -1.65 -5.33
C VAL A 66 -1.99 -2.73 -6.41
N GLU A 67 -0.90 -3.04 -7.14
CA GLU A 67 -0.85 -4.16 -8.09
C GLU A 67 -0.96 -5.54 -7.41
N HIS A 68 -0.44 -5.66 -6.19
CA HIS A 68 -0.37 -6.93 -5.45
C HIS A 68 -1.51 -7.09 -4.43
N THR A 69 -1.91 -6.01 -3.75
CA THR A 69 -2.98 -6.06 -2.75
C THR A 69 -3.66 -4.71 -2.57
N LYS A 70 -4.98 -4.74 -2.37
CA LYS A 70 -5.78 -3.57 -1.95
C LYS A 70 -5.86 -3.45 -0.42
N THR A 71 -5.41 -4.45 0.31
CA THR A 71 -5.51 -4.52 1.76
C THR A 71 -4.22 -3.97 2.37
N VAL A 72 -4.30 -2.81 3.02
CA VAL A 72 -3.14 -2.12 3.61
C VAL A 72 -3.33 -1.84 5.09
N LEU A 73 -2.21 -1.69 5.78
CA LEU A 73 -2.15 -1.27 7.17
C LEU A 73 -1.18 -0.09 7.26
N TYR A 74 -1.66 1.05 7.74
CA TYR A 74 -0.82 2.24 7.93
C TYR A 74 -0.15 2.20 9.30
N LEU A 75 1.18 2.31 9.29
CA LEU A 75 1.96 2.52 10.51
C LEU A 75 1.84 3.99 10.93
N LEU A 76 1.79 4.22 12.23
CA LEU A 76 1.83 5.56 12.82
C LEU A 76 3.24 5.85 13.36
N ASP A 77 3.45 7.08 13.78
CA ASP A 77 4.67 7.47 14.49
C ASP A 77 4.92 6.54 15.69
N ASP A 78 6.19 6.23 15.91
CA ASP A 78 6.70 5.30 16.94
C ASP A 78 6.22 3.84 16.84
N ASP A 79 5.55 3.47 15.75
CA ASP A 79 5.22 2.07 15.48
C ASP A 79 6.43 1.31 14.92
N ILE A 80 6.66 0.13 15.48
CA ILE A 80 7.71 -0.81 15.07
C ILE A 80 7.01 -2.09 14.60
N ALA A 81 7.02 -2.30 13.28
CA ALA A 81 6.56 -3.53 12.67
C ALA A 81 7.64 -4.63 12.80
N ASN A 82 7.28 -5.74 13.42
CA ASN A 82 8.09 -6.96 13.49
C ASN A 82 7.39 -8.05 12.69
N ILE A 83 8.04 -8.55 11.64
CA ILE A 83 7.55 -9.69 10.87
C ILE A 83 8.45 -10.87 11.17
N ARG A 84 7.89 -11.89 11.81
CA ARG A 84 8.62 -13.11 12.19
C ARG A 84 7.70 -14.31 12.11
N GLU A 85 8.22 -15.42 11.54
CA GLU A 85 7.49 -16.69 11.47
C GLU A 85 6.09 -16.53 10.85
N GLY A 86 5.99 -15.64 9.84
CA GLY A 86 4.75 -15.38 9.11
C GLY A 86 3.76 -14.49 9.85
N GLU A 87 4.06 -14.03 11.06
CA GLU A 87 3.21 -13.11 11.81
C GLU A 87 3.73 -11.67 11.72
N LEU A 88 2.84 -10.73 11.40
CA LEU A 88 3.06 -9.30 11.59
C LEU A 88 2.63 -8.90 13.00
N ARG A 89 3.57 -8.40 13.81
CA ARG A 89 3.32 -7.83 15.13
C ARG A 89 3.73 -6.36 15.15
N ILE A 90 2.88 -5.51 15.71
CA ILE A 90 3.16 -4.08 15.83
C ILE A 90 3.44 -3.79 17.30
N HIS A 91 4.65 -3.30 17.55
CA HIS A 91 5.09 -2.82 18.85
C HIS A 91 5.13 -1.30 18.83
N ARG A 92 4.91 -0.66 19.97
CA ARG A 92 5.07 0.78 20.11
C ARG A 92 6.08 1.07 21.21
N LEU A 93 6.95 2.03 20.97
CA LEU A 93 8.03 2.37 21.90
C LEU A 93 7.51 2.95 23.23
N ARG A 94 6.37 3.66 23.20
CA ARG A 94 5.73 4.32 24.36
C ARG A 94 4.37 3.69 24.66
N ARG A 95 4.17 3.23 25.91
CA ARG A 95 2.94 2.55 26.36
C ARG A 95 1.80 3.50 26.77
N ASP A 96 2.07 4.78 26.96
CA ASP A 96 1.22 5.68 27.75
C ASP A 96 0.21 6.52 26.95
N ASP A 97 0.19 6.43 25.62
CA ASP A 97 -0.65 7.35 24.80
C ASP A 97 -2.11 6.90 24.66
N GLY A 98 -2.56 5.85 25.34
CA GLY A 98 -3.95 5.39 25.31
C GLY A 98 -4.45 4.87 23.94
N ILE A 99 -3.57 4.81 22.94
CA ILE A 99 -3.85 4.32 21.60
C ILE A 99 -3.55 2.81 21.58
N SER A 100 -4.55 2.00 21.23
CA SER A 100 -4.40 0.55 21.07
C SER A 100 -3.27 0.21 20.10
N SER A 101 -2.52 -0.86 20.37
CA SER A 101 -1.53 -1.42 19.43
C SER A 101 -2.19 -2.10 18.23
N ILE A 102 -3.52 -2.24 18.25
CA ILE A 102 -4.30 -2.78 17.14
C ILE A 102 -4.48 -1.67 16.10
N ARG A 103 -4.04 -1.94 14.87
CA ARG A 103 -4.25 -1.08 13.70
C ARG A 103 -5.39 -1.63 12.88
N SER A 104 -6.26 -0.75 12.40
CA SER A 104 -7.31 -1.16 11.46
C SER A 104 -6.68 -1.43 10.10
N ILE A 105 -7.04 -2.59 9.54
CA ILE A 105 -6.79 -2.88 8.14
C ILE A 105 -7.73 -2.01 7.31
N GLN A 106 -7.18 -1.37 6.28
CA GLN A 106 -7.92 -0.51 5.37
C GLN A 106 -7.86 -1.08 3.96
N THR A 107 -8.94 -0.93 3.21
CA THR A 107 -8.98 -1.28 1.80
C THR A 107 -8.74 -0.01 0.99
N LEU A 108 -7.74 -0.04 0.10
CA LEU A 108 -7.48 1.02 -0.85
C LEU A 108 -8.66 1.14 -1.84
N GLU A 109 -9.13 2.37 -2.04
CA GLU A 109 -10.15 2.70 -3.05
C GLU A 109 -9.53 3.00 -4.43
N ILE A 110 -8.20 3.04 -4.51
CA ILE A 110 -7.45 3.34 -5.76
C ILE A 110 -7.48 2.12 -6.66
N GLU A 111 -7.81 2.33 -7.93
CA GLU A 111 -7.74 1.29 -8.96
C GLU A 111 -6.42 1.36 -9.73
N LEU A 112 -5.92 0.21 -10.16
CA LEU A 112 -4.63 0.12 -10.88
C LEU A 112 -4.60 1.01 -12.14
N ALA A 113 -5.74 1.14 -12.84
CA ALA A 113 -5.84 1.99 -14.02
C ALA A 113 -5.60 3.49 -13.74
N GLU A 114 -5.87 3.95 -12.52
CA GLU A 114 -5.70 5.37 -12.15
C GLU A 114 -4.21 5.76 -12.08
N ILE A 115 -3.34 4.81 -11.72
CA ILE A 115 -1.90 5.03 -11.58
C ILE A 115 -1.10 4.69 -12.84
N MET A 116 -1.73 4.11 -13.86
CA MET A 116 -1.06 3.79 -15.13
C MET A 116 -1.26 4.90 -16.18
N LYS A 117 -0.39 4.94 -17.20
CA LYS A 117 -0.54 5.89 -18.33
C LYS A 117 -1.73 5.57 -19.24
N GLY A 118 -2.21 4.32 -19.26
CA GLY A 118 -3.26 3.88 -20.17
C GLY A 118 -2.85 4.08 -21.63
N SER A 119 -3.70 4.77 -22.41
CA SER A 119 -3.48 5.08 -23.82
C SER A 119 -2.64 6.34 -24.08
N PHE A 120 -2.10 6.99 -23.04
CA PHE A 120 -1.31 8.22 -23.17
C PHE A 120 0.19 7.96 -23.14
N ASP A 121 0.96 8.82 -23.81
CA ASP A 121 2.42 8.70 -23.86
C ASP A 121 3.07 9.16 -22.53
N HIS A 122 2.47 10.16 -21.88
CA HIS A 122 2.95 10.81 -20.66
C HIS A 122 1.86 10.94 -19.58
N PHE A 123 2.24 10.81 -18.30
CA PHE A 123 1.34 11.02 -17.16
C PHE A 123 0.73 12.43 -17.13
N MET A 124 1.54 13.46 -17.37
CA MET A 124 1.05 14.83 -17.42
C MET A 124 -0.04 15.02 -18.49
N GLN A 125 0.08 14.36 -19.64
CA GLN A 125 -0.94 14.41 -20.69
C GLN A 125 -2.23 13.72 -20.21
N LYS A 126 -2.13 12.51 -19.65
CA LYS A 126 -3.26 11.81 -19.03
C LYS A 126 -3.97 12.71 -18.00
N GLU A 127 -3.23 13.24 -17.03
CA GLU A 127 -3.76 14.07 -15.95
C GLU A 127 -4.45 15.34 -16.46
N ILE A 128 -3.92 15.98 -17.51
CA ILE A 128 -4.58 17.14 -18.15
C ILE A 128 -5.90 16.74 -18.82
N TYR A 129 -5.93 15.61 -19.54
CA TYR A 129 -7.13 15.12 -20.22
C TYR A 129 -8.19 14.56 -19.26
N GLU A 130 -7.78 14.07 -18.09
CA GLU A 130 -8.67 13.53 -17.05
C GLU A 130 -9.26 14.62 -16.13
N GLN A 131 -8.90 15.89 -16.30
CA GLN A 131 -9.45 16.99 -15.50
C GLN A 131 -10.98 17.07 -15.49
N PRO A 132 -11.72 16.88 -16.61
CA PRO A 132 -13.18 16.94 -16.61
C PRO A 132 -13.80 15.90 -15.67
N GLU A 133 -13.29 14.66 -15.72
CA GLU A 133 -13.73 13.59 -14.83
C GLU A 133 -13.32 13.85 -13.38
N SER A 134 -12.09 14.30 -13.15
CA SER A 134 -11.57 14.63 -11.82
C SER A 134 -12.40 15.72 -11.12
N VAL A 135 -12.86 16.73 -11.87
CA VAL A 135 -13.76 17.78 -11.37
C VAL A 135 -15.13 17.21 -11.01
N VAL A 136 -15.70 16.34 -11.86
CA VAL A 136 -16.98 15.66 -11.57
C VAL A 136 -16.86 14.77 -10.33
N ASN A 137 -15.78 14.02 -10.19
CA ASN A 137 -15.50 13.17 -9.02
C ASN A 137 -15.33 13.99 -7.74
N THR A 138 -14.70 15.16 -7.84
CA THR A 138 -14.60 16.11 -6.71
C THR A 138 -15.99 16.58 -6.25
N MET A 139 -16.92 16.83 -7.18
CA MET A 139 -18.29 17.25 -6.85
C MET A 139 -19.22 16.10 -6.44
N ARG A 140 -18.90 14.85 -6.80
CA ARG A 140 -19.72 13.66 -6.57
C ARG A 140 -20.11 13.53 -5.09
N GLY A 141 -21.40 13.38 -4.82
CA GLY A 141 -21.96 13.29 -3.47
C GLY A 141 -21.88 14.57 -2.63
N ARG A 142 -21.26 15.64 -3.14
CA ARG A 142 -21.09 16.93 -2.45
C ARG A 142 -21.98 18.02 -3.00
N VAL A 143 -22.26 18.02 -4.30
CA VAL A 143 -23.12 19.01 -4.96
C VAL A 143 -24.42 18.34 -5.41
N ASN A 144 -25.56 18.89 -4.99
CA ASN A 144 -26.88 18.52 -5.50
C ASN A 144 -27.37 19.63 -6.43
N PHE A 145 -27.37 19.36 -7.74
CA PHE A 145 -27.72 20.34 -8.76
C PHE A 145 -29.22 20.68 -8.79
N ASP A 146 -30.10 19.74 -8.45
CA ASP A 146 -31.55 19.99 -8.43
C ASP A 146 -31.95 20.99 -7.32
N SER A 147 -31.42 20.76 -6.11
CA SER A 147 -31.70 21.59 -4.94
C SER A 147 -30.72 22.76 -4.74
N HIS A 148 -29.69 22.86 -5.59
CA HIS A 148 -28.62 23.86 -5.50
C HIS A 148 -27.93 23.90 -4.13
N LYS A 149 -27.72 22.72 -3.51
CA LYS A 149 -27.12 22.59 -2.18
C LYS A 149 -25.75 21.91 -2.24
N ILE A 150 -24.83 22.40 -1.42
CA ILE A 150 -23.50 21.83 -1.21
C ILE A 150 -23.43 21.21 0.18
N THR A 151 -23.02 19.95 0.26
CA THR A 151 -22.85 19.21 1.51
C THR A 151 -21.44 18.61 1.56
N LEU A 152 -20.62 19.11 2.49
CA LEU A 152 -19.30 18.57 2.77
C LEU A 152 -19.36 17.68 4.01
N GLY A 153 -19.58 16.38 3.81
CA GLY A 153 -19.82 15.42 4.89
C GLY A 153 -18.78 15.46 6.02
N GLY A 154 -17.49 15.47 5.65
CA GLY A 154 -16.38 15.53 6.61
C GLY A 154 -16.29 16.82 7.43
N LEU A 155 -16.94 17.90 6.97
CA LEU A 155 -16.92 19.20 7.66
C LEU A 155 -18.21 19.49 8.44
N LYS A 156 -19.26 18.67 8.28
CA LYS A 156 -20.61 18.95 8.81
C LYS A 156 -20.61 19.26 10.31
N THR A 157 -19.88 18.48 11.10
CA THR A 157 -19.77 18.66 12.56
C THR A 157 -19.01 19.93 12.95
N TYR A 158 -18.11 20.40 12.09
CA TYR A 158 -17.25 21.56 12.35
C TYR A 158 -17.79 22.88 11.78
N LEU A 159 -18.82 22.83 10.92
CA LEU A 159 -19.42 24.04 10.31
C LEU A 159 -19.80 25.13 11.33
N PRO A 160 -20.39 24.85 12.51
CA PRO A 160 -20.69 25.89 13.49
C PRO A 160 -19.44 26.60 14.04
N THR A 161 -18.32 25.88 14.15
CA THR A 161 -17.04 26.44 14.58
C THR A 161 -16.42 27.27 13.47
N ILE A 162 -16.36 26.72 12.25
CA ILE A 162 -15.81 27.40 11.06
C ILE A 162 -16.55 28.73 10.81
N ARG A 163 -17.89 28.76 10.94
CA ARG A 163 -18.70 29.98 10.75
C ARG A 163 -18.42 31.08 11.77
N ARG A 164 -17.83 30.76 12.92
CA ARG A 164 -17.47 31.74 13.96
C ARG A 164 -16.03 32.24 13.83
N CYS A 165 -15.21 31.61 12.98
CA CYS A 165 -13.83 32.02 12.75
C CYS A 165 -13.76 33.42 12.14
N ARG A 166 -12.85 34.26 12.64
CA ARG A 166 -12.63 35.63 12.14
C ARG A 166 -11.53 35.72 11.10
N ARG A 167 -10.77 34.63 10.90
CA ARG A 167 -9.63 34.56 10.00
C ARG A 167 -9.51 33.14 9.44
N ILE A 168 -9.26 33.05 8.14
CA ILE A 168 -8.87 31.81 7.45
C ILE A 168 -7.41 31.98 7.05
N VAL A 169 -6.61 30.93 7.27
CA VAL A 169 -5.19 30.92 6.93
C VAL A 169 -4.97 29.74 5.99
N PHE A 170 -4.42 30.02 4.81
CA PHE A 170 -3.98 28.99 3.86
C PHE A 170 -2.48 28.79 4.00
N ILE A 171 -2.05 27.54 4.12
CA ILE A 171 -0.63 27.14 4.21
C ILE A 171 -0.38 26.14 3.09
N ALA A 172 0.46 26.50 2.13
CA ALA A 172 0.74 25.69 0.94
C ALA A 172 2.08 26.12 0.30
N CYS A 173 2.61 25.26 -0.59
CA CYS A 173 3.82 25.52 -1.38
C CYS A 173 3.56 25.24 -2.87
N GLY A 174 4.30 25.90 -3.77
CA GLY A 174 4.26 25.60 -5.21
C GLY A 174 2.89 25.79 -5.86
N THR A 175 2.46 24.81 -6.68
CA THR A 175 1.17 24.85 -7.38
C THR A 175 -0.03 24.90 -6.42
N SER A 176 0.05 24.25 -5.25
CA SER A 176 -0.99 24.34 -4.22
C SER A 176 -1.14 25.74 -3.63
N TYR A 177 -0.05 26.51 -3.55
CA TYR A 177 -0.12 27.93 -3.15
C TYR A 177 -0.86 28.76 -4.22
N HIS A 178 -0.61 28.50 -5.50
CA HIS A 178 -1.33 29.16 -6.58
C HIS A 178 -2.84 28.86 -6.54
N SER A 179 -3.24 27.63 -6.23
CA SER A 179 -4.66 27.28 -6.05
C SER A 179 -5.35 28.01 -4.90
N ALA A 180 -4.61 28.45 -3.88
CA ALA A 180 -5.17 29.21 -2.76
C ALA A 180 -5.25 30.72 -3.03
N LEU A 181 -4.50 31.22 -4.02
CA LEU A 181 -4.52 32.62 -4.45
C LEU A 181 -5.56 32.90 -5.54
N ALA A 182 -5.78 31.92 -6.43
CA ALA A 182 -6.68 32.02 -7.58
C ALA A 182 -8.16 32.04 -7.15
#